data_AF-A0A0R1YKA7-F1
#
_entry.id   AF-A0A0R1YKA7-F1
#
_cell.length_a   1.000
_cell.length_b   1.000
_cell.length_c   1.000
_cell.angle_alpha   90.00
_cell.angle_beta   90.00
_cell.angle_gamma   90.00
#
_symmetry.space_group_name_H-M   'P 1'
#
loop_
_entity.id
_entity.type
_entity.pdbx_description
1 polymer ?
#
loop_
_entity_poly.entity_id
_entity_poly.type
_entity_poly.pdbx_seq_one_letter_code
_entity_poly.pdbx_strand_id
1 'polypeptide(L)'
;MEYPEEHSYLAVDNYSRLPSKVSSVVSTISSLSNVIKKNANSTAAIKHYLNNHGHIPLWVLVNFLTFGEINHFYSNLVDNLQIKIATEFSRERSREWSSENKIRITPETIKTVNHLVNLFRNSVAHGEITYSRKIAKSPKTTPIRIALNMDKSVFSSQAGVFELILSLKVMLPKKYYIKLSHELINLLSQYKNKFQSIDFSSILQDMNFPNNYQEYI
;
A
#
# COMPACT_ATOMS: atom_id res chain seq x y z
N MET A 1 1.93 20.36 12.05
CA MET A 1 0.85 19.34 12.02
C MET A 1 -0.45 20.09 11.72
N GLU A 2 -1.29 19.63 10.79
CA GLU A 2 -2.46 20.39 10.31
C GLU A 2 -3.58 20.53 11.37
N TYR A 3 -3.65 19.55 12.29
CA TYR A 3 -4.53 19.59 13.44
C TYR A 3 -3.69 19.34 14.71
N PRO A 4 -3.28 20.40 15.44
CA PRO A 4 -2.37 20.27 16.58
C PRO A 4 -3.07 19.83 17.87
N GLU A 5 -4.40 19.86 17.90
CA GLU A 5 -5.21 19.53 19.07
C GLU A 5 -5.06 18.07 19.48
N GLU A 6 -5.17 17.83 20.80
CA GLU A 6 -5.23 16.48 21.35
C GLU A 6 -6.42 15.72 20.76
N HIS A 7 -6.23 14.43 20.48
CA HIS A 7 -7.26 13.57 19.90
C HIS A 7 -7.84 14.06 18.57
N SER A 8 -7.14 14.93 17.81
CA SER A 8 -7.63 15.46 16.53
C SER A 8 -8.01 14.38 15.51
N TYR A 9 -7.39 13.20 15.57
CA TYR A 9 -7.73 12.04 14.74
C TYR A 9 -9.03 11.32 15.18
N LEU A 10 -9.66 11.72 16.27
CA LEU A 10 -10.99 11.23 16.69
C LEU A 10 -12.09 12.25 16.42
N ALA A 11 -11.74 13.49 16.04
CA ALA A 11 -12.69 14.53 15.72
C ALA A 11 -13.25 14.34 14.30
N VAL A 12 -14.57 14.14 14.20
CA VAL A 12 -15.27 13.92 12.92
C VAL A 12 -15.05 15.06 11.93
N ASP A 13 -14.90 16.29 12.42
CA ASP A 13 -14.72 17.49 11.60
C ASP A 13 -13.37 17.57 10.88
N ASN A 14 -12.40 16.74 11.30
CA ASN A 14 -11.07 16.65 10.71
C ASN A 14 -10.99 15.63 9.56
N TYR A 15 -12.14 15.02 9.19
CA TYR A 15 -12.26 14.07 8.10
C TYR A 15 -13.10 14.63 6.94
N SER A 16 -13.19 13.87 5.85
CA SER A 16 -14.01 14.22 4.69
C SER A 16 -15.49 14.40 5.07
N ARG A 17 -16.04 15.57 4.73
CA ARG A 17 -17.46 15.93 4.96
C ARG A 17 -18.41 15.49 3.84
N LEU A 18 -17.92 14.73 2.85
CA LEU A 18 -18.76 14.17 1.79
C LEU A 18 -19.86 13.27 2.40
N PRO A 19 -21.15 13.47 2.06
CA PRO A 19 -22.24 12.66 2.59
C PRO A 19 -22.04 11.15 2.40
N SER A 20 -21.45 10.75 1.26
CA SER A 20 -21.15 9.35 0.95
C SER A 20 -20.09 8.70 1.85
N LYS A 21 -19.30 9.49 2.58
CA LYS A 21 -18.23 8.99 3.47
C LYS A 21 -18.60 9.01 4.95
N VAL A 22 -19.71 9.62 5.36
CA VAL A 22 -20.07 9.78 6.78
C VAL A 22 -20.00 8.46 7.56
N SER A 23 -20.60 7.39 7.04
CA SER A 23 -20.54 6.05 7.66
C SER A 23 -19.11 5.51 7.77
N SER A 24 -18.30 5.70 6.73
CA SER A 24 -16.89 5.27 6.71
C SER A 24 -16.03 6.10 7.69
N VAL A 25 -16.28 7.39 7.84
CA VAL A 25 -15.62 8.24 8.84
C VAL A 25 -15.96 7.78 10.26
N VAL A 26 -17.24 7.55 10.57
CA VAL A 26 -17.66 7.05 11.89
C VAL A 26 -17.06 5.68 12.19
N SER A 27 -17.02 4.78 11.20
CA SER A 27 -16.35 3.48 11.32
C SER A 27 -14.85 3.62 11.59
N THR A 28 -14.17 4.57 10.93
CA THR A 28 -12.75 4.88 11.19
C THR A 28 -12.53 5.31 12.64
N ILE A 29 -13.29 6.29 13.12
CA ILE A 29 -13.16 6.80 14.49
C ILE A 29 -13.42 5.69 15.51
N SER A 30 -14.42 4.84 15.24
CA SER A 30 -14.74 3.69 16.08
C SER A 30 -13.61 2.66 16.12
N SER A 31 -13.00 2.35 14.97
CA SER A 31 -11.84 1.46 14.88
C SER A 31 -10.64 2.03 15.66
N LEU A 32 -10.30 3.30 15.48
CA LEU A 32 -9.22 3.95 16.22
C LEU A 32 -9.46 3.92 17.74
N SER A 33 -10.69 4.22 18.16
CA SER A 33 -11.10 4.17 19.57
C SER A 33 -10.99 2.76 20.15
N ASN A 34 -11.37 1.74 19.39
CA ASN A 34 -11.25 0.34 19.79
C ASN A 34 -9.80 -0.11 19.92
N VAL A 35 -8.91 0.34 19.04
CA VAL A 35 -7.47 0.07 19.13
C VAL A 35 -6.89 0.67 20.40
N ILE A 36 -7.26 1.92 20.74
CA ILE A 36 -6.87 2.56 22.00
C ILE A 36 -7.37 1.72 23.19
N LYS A 37 -8.67 1.41 23.23
CA LYS A 37 -9.28 0.64 24.34
C LYS A 37 -8.63 -0.71 24.53
N LYS A 38 -8.38 -1.45 23.44
CA LYS A 38 -7.75 -2.77 23.46
C LYS A 38 -6.34 -2.73 24.05
N ASN A 39 -5.58 -1.67 23.77
CA ASN A 39 -4.18 -1.56 24.14
C ASN A 39 -3.92 -0.75 25.42
N ALA A 40 -4.93 -0.05 25.95
CA ALA A 40 -4.83 0.83 27.12
C ALA A 40 -4.21 0.13 28.34
N ASN A 41 -4.54 -1.15 28.54
CA ASN A 41 -4.11 -1.93 29.71
C ASN A 41 -3.00 -2.93 29.41
N SER A 42 -2.82 -3.32 28.15
CA SER A 42 -1.89 -4.39 27.76
C SER A 42 -0.52 -3.87 27.32
N THR A 43 -0.46 -2.64 26.82
CA THR A 43 0.71 -2.18 26.07
C THR A 43 1.41 -1.04 26.80
N ALA A 44 2.64 -1.28 27.25
CA ALA A 44 3.42 -0.32 28.04
C ALA A 44 3.52 1.06 27.38
N ALA A 45 3.71 1.13 26.06
CA ALA A 45 3.75 2.39 25.33
C ALA A 45 2.43 3.18 25.43
N ILE A 46 1.29 2.55 25.10
CA ILE A 46 -0.02 3.23 25.18
C ILE A 46 -0.36 3.61 26.63
N LYS A 47 -0.09 2.70 27.58
CA LYS A 47 -0.30 2.97 29.01
C LYS A 47 0.54 4.14 29.50
N HIS A 48 1.81 4.23 29.08
CA HIS A 48 2.71 5.34 29.41
C HIS A 48 2.14 6.68 28.91
N TYR A 49 1.71 6.73 27.64
CA TYR A 49 1.14 7.96 27.07
C TYR A 49 -0.16 8.38 27.76
N LEU A 50 -1.07 7.43 28.01
CA LEU A 50 -2.32 7.73 28.73
C LEU A 50 -2.06 8.23 30.16
N ASN A 51 -1.17 7.59 30.90
CA ASN A 51 -0.92 7.93 32.31
C ASN A 51 -0.15 9.25 32.47
N ASN A 52 0.76 9.58 31.55
CA ASN A 52 1.67 10.72 31.70
C ASN A 52 1.23 11.96 30.91
N HIS A 53 0.49 11.77 29.81
CA HIS A 53 0.11 12.85 28.89
C HIS A 53 -1.40 12.99 28.71
N GLY A 54 -2.22 12.07 29.24
CA GLY A 54 -3.68 12.11 29.12
C GLY A 54 -4.21 11.76 27.72
N HIS A 55 -3.35 11.73 26.69
CA HIS A 55 -3.70 11.43 25.31
C HIS A 55 -2.63 10.57 24.63
N ILE A 56 -2.99 9.97 23.49
CA ILE A 56 -2.08 9.16 22.67
C ILE A 56 -1.86 9.90 21.34
N PRO A 57 -0.62 10.30 21.01
CA PRO A 57 -0.33 10.88 19.70
C PRO A 57 -0.62 9.89 18.56
N LEU A 58 -1.08 10.39 17.41
CA LEU A 58 -1.41 9.54 16.26
C LEU A 58 -0.21 8.69 15.80
N TRP A 59 1.00 9.25 15.79
CA TRP A 59 2.22 8.54 15.37
C TRP A 59 2.58 7.37 16.31
N VAL A 60 2.08 7.38 17.56
CA VAL A 60 2.18 6.23 18.47
C VAL A 60 1.10 5.21 18.12
N LEU A 61 -0.14 5.67 17.94
CA LEU A 61 -1.30 4.83 17.67
C LEU A 61 -1.17 4.01 16.38
N VAL A 62 -0.59 4.60 15.31
CA VAL A 62 -0.44 3.91 14.01
C VAL A 62 0.36 2.61 14.09
N ASN A 63 1.22 2.43 15.11
CA ASN A 63 1.97 1.19 15.31
C ASN A 63 1.08 0.01 15.76
N PHE A 64 -0.16 0.27 16.15
CA PHE A 64 -1.13 -0.72 16.61
C PHE A 64 -2.26 -0.96 15.62
N LEU A 65 -2.28 -0.21 14.51
CA LEU A 65 -3.26 -0.35 13.46
C LEU A 65 -2.84 -1.46 12.49
N THR A 66 -3.82 -2.23 12.04
CA THR A 66 -3.64 -3.11 10.89
C THR A 66 -3.49 -2.28 9.61
N PHE A 67 -2.89 -2.85 8.57
CA PHE A 67 -2.79 -2.20 7.27
C PHE A 67 -4.16 -1.79 6.69
N GLY A 68 -5.20 -2.60 6.94
CA GLY A 68 -6.58 -2.28 6.53
C GLY A 68 -7.12 -1.03 7.24
N GLU A 69 -6.90 -0.91 8.54
CA GLU A 69 -7.31 0.25 9.33
C GLU A 69 -6.57 1.52 8.90
N ILE A 70 -5.26 1.43 8.64
CA ILE A 70 -4.47 2.56 8.11
C ILE A 70 -5.01 3.00 6.75
N ASN A 71 -5.31 2.05 5.85
CA ASN A 71 -5.84 2.38 4.53
C ASN A 71 -7.23 3.05 4.63
N HIS A 72 -8.08 2.56 5.53
CA HIS A 72 -9.39 3.14 5.78
C HIS A 72 -9.32 4.53 6.43
N PHE A 73 -8.36 4.73 7.35
CA PHE A 73 -8.05 6.04 7.91
C PHE A 73 -7.63 7.03 6.82
N TYR A 74 -6.64 6.64 5.99
CA TYR A 74 -6.15 7.47 4.89
C TYR A 74 -7.25 7.86 3.89
N SER A 75 -8.11 6.93 3.50
CA SER A 75 -9.16 7.17 2.49
C SER A 75 -10.24 8.18 2.95
N ASN A 76 -10.39 8.34 4.26
CA ASN A 76 -11.34 9.24 4.92
C ASN A 76 -10.77 10.62 5.28
N LEU A 77 -9.46 10.81 5.18
CA LEU A 77 -8.84 12.12 5.36
C LEU A 77 -9.42 13.14 4.37
N VAL A 78 -9.38 14.42 4.75
CA VAL A 78 -9.63 15.54 3.84
C VAL A 78 -8.64 15.56 2.68
N ASP A 79 -9.08 16.01 1.50
CA ASP A 79 -8.32 15.88 0.25
C ASP A 79 -6.96 16.59 0.29
N ASN A 80 -6.88 17.75 0.95
CA ASN A 80 -5.63 18.48 1.17
C ASN A 80 -4.59 17.65 1.94
N LEU A 81 -5.00 16.89 2.97
CA LEU A 81 -4.10 15.99 3.69
C LEU A 81 -3.66 14.81 2.83
N GLN A 82 -4.58 14.22 2.05
CA GLN A 82 -4.22 13.14 1.13
C GLN A 82 -3.18 13.62 0.10
N ILE A 83 -3.37 14.83 -0.44
CA ILE A 83 -2.43 15.45 -1.38
C ILE A 83 -1.08 15.68 -0.71
N LYS A 84 -1.04 16.25 0.50
CA LYS A 84 0.20 16.47 1.26
C LYS A 84 0.95 15.15 1.45
N ILE A 85 0.27 14.10 1.91
CA ILE A 85 0.87 12.77 2.07
C ILE A 85 1.45 12.26 0.74
N ALA A 86 0.69 12.34 -0.35
CA ALA A 86 1.16 11.91 -1.67
C ALA A 86 2.38 12.71 -2.17
N THR A 87 2.44 14.01 -1.88
CA THR A 87 3.59 14.86 -2.17
C THR A 87 4.82 14.45 -1.36
N GLU A 88 4.66 14.13 -0.08
CA GLU A 88 5.77 13.63 0.75
C GLU A 88 6.32 12.31 0.20
N PHE A 89 5.44 11.35 -0.15
CA PHE A 89 5.85 10.11 -0.82
C PHE A 89 6.60 10.37 -2.13
N SER A 90 6.11 11.31 -2.96
CA SER A 90 6.78 11.70 -4.20
C SER A 90 8.20 12.25 -3.94
N ARG A 91 8.34 13.06 -2.88
CA ARG A 91 9.61 13.66 -2.50
C ARG A 91 10.61 12.63 -2.00
N GLU A 92 10.21 11.75 -1.08
CA GLU A 92 11.09 10.68 -0.59
C GLU A 92 11.51 9.75 -1.74
N ARG A 93 10.56 9.40 -2.61
CA ARG A 93 10.85 8.58 -3.79
C ARG A 93 11.87 9.22 -4.73
N SER A 94 11.77 10.53 -4.95
CA SER A 94 12.69 11.30 -5.79
C SER A 94 14.08 11.49 -5.16
N ARG A 95 14.19 11.44 -3.83
CA ARG A 95 15.48 11.49 -3.13
C ARG A 95 16.26 10.20 -3.27
N GLU A 96 15.58 9.06 -3.17
CA GLU A 96 16.23 7.75 -3.19
C GLU A 96 16.57 7.25 -4.60
N TRP A 97 15.75 7.61 -5.58
CA TRP A 97 15.90 7.20 -6.97
C TRP A 97 16.31 8.43 -7.77
N SER A 98 17.54 8.43 -8.28
CA SER A 98 18.19 9.55 -8.98
C SER A 98 17.26 10.31 -9.93
N SER A 99 17.52 11.62 -10.07
CA SER A 99 16.66 12.64 -10.66
C SER A 99 16.14 12.43 -12.09
N GLU A 100 16.56 11.36 -12.78
CA GLU A 100 16.23 11.10 -14.19
C GLU A 100 14.76 10.74 -14.40
N ASN A 101 14.03 10.33 -13.36
CA ASN A 101 12.58 10.08 -13.44
C ASN A 101 11.85 10.60 -12.21
N LYS A 102 11.41 11.86 -12.23
CA LYS A 102 10.53 12.43 -11.20
C LYS A 102 9.17 11.71 -11.23
N ILE A 103 9.02 10.72 -10.36
CA ILE A 103 7.77 10.00 -10.15
C ILE A 103 6.80 10.92 -9.41
N ARG A 104 5.59 11.09 -9.97
CA ARG A 104 4.49 11.80 -9.29
C ARG A 104 3.55 10.78 -8.65
N ILE A 105 3.62 10.67 -7.33
CA ILE A 105 2.65 9.91 -6.54
C ILE A 105 1.47 10.83 -6.25
N THR A 106 0.26 10.35 -6.56
CA THR A 106 -0.99 11.06 -6.28
C THR A 106 -1.80 10.33 -5.21
N PRO A 107 -2.83 10.97 -4.62
CA PRO A 107 -3.73 10.28 -3.71
C PRO A 107 -4.33 9.00 -4.31
N GLU A 108 -4.65 9.04 -5.61
CA GLU A 108 -5.19 7.91 -6.35
C GLU A 108 -4.15 6.80 -6.55
N THR A 109 -2.87 7.15 -6.74
CA THR A 109 -1.77 6.19 -6.76
C THR A 109 -1.71 5.40 -5.44
N ILE A 110 -1.75 6.10 -4.29
CA ILE A 110 -1.75 5.45 -2.96
C ILE A 110 -2.98 4.55 -2.78
N LYS A 111 -4.18 5.03 -3.13
CA LYS A 111 -5.41 4.23 -3.03
C LYS A 111 -5.33 2.96 -3.89
N THR A 112 -4.84 3.08 -5.12
CA THR A 112 -4.67 1.95 -6.04
C THR A 112 -3.70 0.91 -5.48
N VAL A 113 -2.53 1.36 -5.01
CA VAL A 113 -1.53 0.47 -4.41
C VAL A 113 -2.09 -0.22 -3.17
N ASN A 114 -2.69 0.54 -2.24
CA ASN A 114 -3.25 -0.03 -1.02
C ASN A 114 -4.37 -1.03 -1.30
N HIS A 115 -5.21 -0.78 -2.31
CA HIS A 115 -6.26 -1.71 -2.70
C HIS A 115 -5.67 -3.02 -3.25
N LEU A 116 -4.67 -2.96 -4.13
CA LEU A 116 -3.98 -4.16 -4.63
C LEU A 116 -3.31 -4.95 -3.49
N VAL A 117 -2.55 -4.27 -2.63
CA VAL A 117 -1.89 -4.91 -1.47
C VAL A 117 -2.92 -5.58 -0.55
N ASN A 118 -4.04 -4.92 -0.26
CA ASN A 118 -5.11 -5.50 0.54
C ASN A 118 -5.70 -6.77 -0.08
N LEU A 119 -5.96 -6.77 -1.40
CA LEU A 119 -6.51 -7.95 -2.09
C LEU A 119 -5.57 -9.14 -2.01
N PHE A 120 -4.27 -8.93 -2.26
CA PHE A 120 -3.27 -9.98 -2.16
C PHE A 120 -3.06 -10.44 -0.71
N ARG A 121 -3.00 -9.52 0.26
CA ARG A 121 -2.89 -9.87 1.68
C ARG A 121 -4.07 -10.71 2.15
N ASN A 122 -5.29 -10.34 1.77
CA ASN A 122 -6.50 -11.10 2.13
C ASN A 122 -6.45 -12.51 1.53
N SER A 123 -6.00 -12.65 0.28
CA SER A 123 -5.90 -13.97 -0.34
C SER A 123 -4.85 -14.86 0.30
N VAL A 124 -3.70 -14.31 0.72
CA VAL A 124 -2.74 -15.04 1.56
C VAL A 124 -3.39 -15.48 2.88
N ALA A 125 -4.13 -14.60 3.55
CA ALA A 125 -4.79 -14.93 4.82
C ALA A 125 -5.88 -16.02 4.69
N HIS A 126 -6.47 -16.16 3.50
CA HIS A 126 -7.43 -17.21 3.18
C HIS A 126 -6.78 -18.48 2.59
N GLY A 127 -5.45 -18.53 2.49
CA GLY A 127 -4.72 -19.69 1.95
C GLY A 127 -4.88 -19.88 0.44
N GLU A 128 -5.26 -18.83 -0.29
CA GLU A 128 -5.45 -18.88 -1.74
C GLU A 128 -4.10 -18.83 -2.47
N ILE A 129 -4.03 -19.44 -3.66
CA ILE A 129 -2.85 -19.36 -4.52
C ILE A 129 -2.72 -17.94 -5.06
N THR A 130 -1.62 -17.26 -4.75
CA THR A 130 -1.43 -15.83 -5.08
C THR A 130 -0.58 -15.59 -6.32
N TYR A 131 0.37 -16.47 -6.66
CA TYR A 131 1.33 -16.23 -7.74
C TYR A 131 0.69 -16.25 -9.15
N SER A 132 -0.38 -17.02 -9.35
CA SER A 132 -1.16 -17.06 -10.60
C SER A 132 -2.52 -16.36 -10.46
N ARG A 133 -2.72 -15.61 -9.38
CA ARG A 133 -3.99 -14.91 -9.12
C ARG A 133 -4.16 -13.77 -10.11
N LYS A 134 -5.27 -13.78 -10.83
CA LYS A 134 -5.76 -12.64 -11.61
C LYS A 134 -6.97 -12.03 -10.92
N ILE A 135 -6.94 -10.72 -10.65
CA ILE A 135 -7.99 -10.04 -9.88
C ILE A 135 -9.13 -9.65 -10.81
N ALA A 136 -10.28 -10.34 -10.74
CA ALA A 136 -11.43 -10.12 -11.63
C ALA A 136 -12.01 -8.69 -11.60
N LYS A 137 -11.94 -8.02 -10.44
CA LYS A 137 -12.36 -6.62 -10.26
C LYS A 137 -11.18 -5.76 -9.80
N SER A 138 -10.09 -5.78 -10.55
CA SER A 138 -8.89 -5.02 -10.18
C SER A 138 -9.13 -3.50 -10.26
N PRO A 139 -8.48 -2.70 -9.40
CA PRO A 139 -8.44 -1.27 -9.61
C PRO A 139 -7.74 -0.99 -10.94
N LYS A 140 -8.05 0.15 -11.57
CA LYS A 140 -7.32 0.57 -12.76
C LYS A 140 -5.87 0.85 -12.37
N THR A 141 -4.92 0.16 -13.00
CA THR A 141 -3.47 0.29 -12.73
C THR A 141 -2.85 1.53 -13.38
N THR A 142 -3.65 2.33 -14.09
CA THR A 142 -3.24 3.61 -14.70
C THR A 142 -2.46 4.53 -13.75
N PRO A 143 -2.85 4.74 -12.47
CA PRO A 143 -2.09 5.58 -11.55
C PRO A 143 -0.68 5.04 -11.24
N ILE A 144 -0.50 3.72 -11.22
CA ILE A 144 0.81 3.07 -11.03
C ILE A 144 1.66 3.22 -12.29
N ARG A 145 1.07 2.95 -13.46
CA ARG A 145 1.72 3.12 -14.76
C ARG A 145 2.26 4.54 -14.94
N ILE A 146 1.42 5.54 -14.69
CA ILE A 146 1.79 6.97 -14.79
C ILE A 146 2.89 7.29 -13.78
N ALA A 147 2.78 6.81 -12.54
CA ALA A 147 3.82 7.03 -11.53
C ALA A 147 5.17 6.46 -11.97
N LEU A 148 5.21 5.28 -12.57
CA LEU A 148 6.44 4.63 -13.03
C LEU A 148 6.93 5.11 -14.41
N ASN A 149 6.22 6.02 -15.06
CA ASN A 149 6.49 6.45 -16.45
C ASN A 149 6.63 5.27 -17.42
N MET A 150 5.71 4.30 -17.31
CA MET A 150 5.73 3.07 -18.12
C MET A 150 4.69 3.10 -19.23
N ASP A 151 4.98 2.42 -20.33
CA ASP A 151 4.04 2.23 -21.44
C ASP A 151 2.83 1.38 -21.03
N LYS A 152 1.71 1.60 -21.74
CA LYS A 152 0.47 0.84 -21.50
C LYS A 152 0.64 -0.65 -21.78
N SER A 153 1.51 -1.01 -22.75
CA SER A 153 1.79 -2.40 -23.13
C SER A 153 2.44 -3.23 -22.02
N VAL A 154 3.04 -2.58 -21.02
CA VAL A 154 3.69 -3.25 -19.88
C VAL A 154 2.67 -3.85 -18.91
N PHE A 155 1.47 -3.28 -18.84
CA PHE A 155 0.43 -3.67 -17.89
C PHE A 155 -0.62 -4.55 -18.56
N SER A 156 -1.03 -5.60 -17.86
CA SER A 156 -2.18 -6.41 -18.26
C SER A 156 -3.49 -5.66 -18.04
N SER A 157 -4.54 -6.05 -18.76
CA SER A 157 -5.89 -5.55 -18.53
C SER A 157 -6.45 -5.97 -17.16
N GLN A 158 -5.91 -7.06 -16.60
CA GLN A 158 -6.28 -7.61 -15.31
C GLN A 158 -5.05 -7.63 -14.41
N ALA A 159 -5.14 -7.02 -13.22
CA ALA A 159 -4.00 -6.98 -12.30
C ALA A 159 -3.72 -8.38 -11.71
N GLY A 160 -2.44 -8.75 -11.71
CA GLY A 160 -1.90 -9.96 -11.09
C GLY A 160 -0.72 -9.63 -10.18
N VAL A 161 0.12 -10.63 -9.91
CA VAL A 161 1.27 -10.47 -9.00
C VAL A 161 2.31 -9.51 -9.59
N PHE A 162 2.44 -9.42 -10.92
CA PHE A 162 3.33 -8.46 -11.57
C PHE A 162 2.93 -7.01 -11.25
N GLU A 163 1.65 -6.66 -11.37
CA GLU A 163 1.15 -5.33 -11.00
C GLU A 163 1.26 -5.05 -9.50
N LEU A 164 1.17 -6.08 -8.65
CA LEU A 164 1.49 -5.95 -7.22
C LEU A 164 2.96 -5.57 -7.01
N ILE A 165 3.90 -6.23 -7.69
CA ILE A 165 5.34 -5.93 -7.59
C ILE A 165 5.61 -4.49 -8.04
N LEU A 166 5.02 -4.06 -9.16
CA LEU A 166 5.12 -2.68 -9.61
C LEU A 166 4.49 -1.69 -8.62
N SER A 167 3.38 -2.05 -7.97
CA SER A 167 2.78 -1.25 -6.90
C SER A 167 3.73 -1.06 -5.72
N LEU A 168 4.43 -2.13 -5.33
CA LEU A 168 5.45 -2.08 -4.28
C LEU A 168 6.66 -1.25 -4.72
N LYS A 169 7.04 -1.26 -6.01
CA LYS A 169 8.09 -0.37 -6.57
C LYS A 169 7.79 1.11 -6.37
N VAL A 170 6.51 1.49 -6.41
CA VAL A 170 6.09 2.88 -6.21
C VAL A 170 6.25 3.30 -4.74
N MET A 171 5.86 2.45 -3.79
CA MET A 171 5.69 2.85 -2.38
C MET A 171 6.84 2.42 -1.44
N LEU A 172 7.59 1.38 -1.77
CA LEU A 172 8.66 0.91 -0.90
C LEU A 172 9.92 1.78 -1.05
N PRO A 173 10.67 1.99 0.05
CA PRO A 173 12.01 2.55 -0.03
C PRO A 173 12.89 1.70 -0.96
N LYS A 174 13.76 2.36 -1.73
CA LYS A 174 14.60 1.77 -2.78
C LYS A 174 15.32 0.51 -2.32
N LYS A 175 15.95 0.58 -1.15
CA LYS A 175 16.70 -0.55 -0.56
C LYS A 175 15.84 -1.81 -0.42
N TYR A 176 14.61 -1.67 0.09
CA TYR A 176 13.72 -2.80 0.30
C TYR A 176 13.19 -3.35 -1.03
N TYR A 177 12.87 -2.44 -1.96
CA TYR A 177 12.42 -2.87 -3.28
C TYR A 177 13.50 -3.61 -4.07
N ILE A 178 14.75 -3.12 -4.08
CA ILE A 178 15.88 -3.81 -4.73
C ILE A 178 16.09 -5.20 -4.13
N LYS A 179 15.98 -5.32 -2.80
CA LYS A 179 16.07 -6.62 -2.13
C LYS A 179 14.96 -7.57 -2.61
N LEU A 180 13.71 -7.09 -2.63
CA LEU A 180 12.56 -7.85 -3.11
C LEU A 180 12.75 -8.30 -4.57
N SER A 181 13.16 -7.39 -5.47
CA SER A 181 13.32 -7.72 -6.89
C SER A 181 14.44 -8.74 -7.11
N HIS A 182 15.58 -8.60 -6.44
CA HIS A 182 16.66 -9.59 -6.50
C HIS A 182 16.23 -10.96 -5.98
N GLU A 183 15.56 -11.03 -4.83
CA GLU A 183 15.06 -12.29 -4.26
C GLU A 183 14.06 -12.97 -5.19
N LEU A 184 13.15 -12.20 -5.80
CA LEU A 184 12.19 -12.70 -6.77
C LEU A 184 12.87 -13.22 -8.05
N ILE A 185 13.80 -12.46 -8.63
CA ILE A 185 14.52 -12.87 -9.85
C ILE A 185 15.35 -14.13 -9.59
N ASN A 186 16.00 -14.23 -8.43
CA ASN A 186 16.75 -15.42 -8.02
C ASN A 186 15.82 -16.63 -7.86
N LEU A 187 14.65 -16.44 -7.25
CA LEU A 187 13.64 -17.50 -7.12
C LEU A 187 13.19 -17.99 -8.50
N LEU A 188 12.81 -17.08 -9.40
CA LEU A 188 12.38 -17.45 -10.75
C LEU A 188 13.50 -18.18 -11.53
N SER A 189 14.74 -17.70 -11.41
CA SER A 189 15.91 -18.30 -12.08
C SER A 189 16.23 -19.69 -11.54
N GLN A 190 16.14 -19.89 -10.22
CA GLN A 190 16.36 -21.18 -9.58
C GLN A 190 15.35 -22.22 -10.07
N TYR A 191 14.09 -21.82 -10.25
CA TYR A 191 13.03 -22.74 -10.66
C TYR A 191 12.95 -22.92 -12.18
N LYS A 192 13.45 -21.98 -12.99
CA LYS A 192 13.48 -22.08 -14.45
C LYS A 192 14.05 -23.43 -14.93
N ASN A 193 15.17 -23.86 -14.37
CA ASN A 193 15.85 -25.10 -14.78
C ASN A 193 15.21 -26.38 -14.21
N LYS A 194 14.20 -26.26 -13.33
CA LYS A 194 13.50 -27.40 -12.74
C LYS A 194 12.28 -27.84 -13.56
N PHE A 195 11.76 -26.96 -14.42
CA PHE A 195 10.64 -27.29 -15.30
C PHE A 195 11.19 -27.82 -16.63
N GLN A 196 11.04 -29.13 -16.87
CA GLN A 196 11.52 -29.78 -18.09
C GLN A 196 10.40 -30.02 -19.12
N SER A 197 9.15 -30.17 -18.66
CA SER A 197 8.02 -30.56 -19.50
C SER A 197 7.20 -29.38 -20.05
N ILE A 198 7.42 -28.17 -19.54
CA ILE A 198 6.70 -26.96 -19.91
C ILE A 198 7.72 -25.82 -20.02
N ASP A 199 7.57 -24.98 -21.03
CA ASP A 199 8.39 -23.79 -21.15
C ASP A 199 8.12 -22.82 -19.98
N PHE A 200 9.19 -22.36 -19.34
CA PHE A 200 9.07 -21.47 -18.19
C PHE A 200 8.41 -20.13 -18.56
N SER A 201 8.50 -19.71 -19.82
CA SER A 201 7.79 -18.50 -20.29
C SER A 201 6.27 -18.63 -20.17
N SER A 202 5.70 -19.82 -20.40
CA SER A 202 4.27 -20.08 -20.21
C SER A 202 3.86 -19.95 -18.74
N ILE A 203 4.71 -20.43 -17.82
CA ILE A 203 4.49 -20.28 -16.37
C ILE A 203 4.47 -18.80 -15.99
N LEU A 204 5.41 -18.00 -16.51
CA LEU A 204 5.46 -16.56 -16.27
C LEU A 204 4.21 -15.85 -16.79
N GLN A 205 3.71 -16.24 -17.97
CA GLN A 205 2.46 -15.69 -18.53
C GLN A 205 1.23 -16.03 -17.66
N ASP A 206 1.16 -17.25 -17.11
CA ASP A 206 0.11 -17.62 -16.14
C ASP A 206 0.19 -16.82 -14.85
N MET A 207 1.41 -16.47 -14.43
CA MET A 207 1.69 -15.55 -13.33
C MET A 207 1.48 -14.06 -13.71
N ASN A 208 1.01 -13.76 -14.92
CA ASN A 208 0.78 -12.40 -15.43
C ASN A 208 2.07 -11.55 -15.61
N PHE A 209 3.24 -12.19 -15.75
CA PHE A 209 4.48 -11.50 -16.07
C PHE A 209 4.61 -11.30 -17.59
N PRO A 210 5.03 -10.11 -18.07
CA PRO A 210 5.42 -9.94 -19.46
C PRO A 210 6.76 -10.63 -19.74
N ASN A 211 7.02 -10.97 -21.01
CA ASN A 211 8.26 -11.66 -21.39
C ASN A 211 9.54 -10.89 -20.98
N ASN A 212 9.49 -9.56 -21.01
CA ASN A 212 10.59 -8.67 -20.64
C ASN A 212 10.46 -8.09 -19.22
N TYR A 213 9.79 -8.81 -18.30
CA TYR A 213 9.54 -8.33 -16.93
C TYR A 213 10.78 -7.82 -16.19
N GLN A 214 11.96 -8.40 -16.46
CA GLN A 214 13.24 -8.06 -15.83
C GLN A 214 13.67 -6.61 -16.12
N GLU A 215 13.23 -6.02 -17.23
CA GLU A 215 13.50 -4.61 -17.55
C GLU A 215 12.71 -3.65 -16.63
N TYR A 216 11.64 -4.14 -16.02
CA TYR A 216 10.71 -3.33 -15.23
C TYR A 216 10.83 -3.53 -13.73
N ILE A 217 11.39 -4.64 -13.24
CA ILE A 217 11.44 -4.95 -11.80
C ILE A 217 12.82 -4.81 -11.18
#